data_AF-A0A9D6EJ20-F1
#
_entry.id   AF-A0A9D6EJ20-F1
#
_cell.length_a   1.000
_cell.length_b   1.000
_cell.length_c   1.000
_cell.angle_alpha   90.00
_cell.angle_beta   90.00
_cell.angle_gamma   90.00
#
_symmetry.space_group_name_H-M   'P 1'
#
loop_
_entity.id
_entity.type
_entity.pdbx_description
1 polymer ?
#
loop_
_entity_poly.entity_id
_entity_poly.type
_entity_poly.pdbx_seq_one_letter_code
_entity_poly.pdbx_strand_id
1 'polypeptide(L)'
;MHGEGIAYGYGFWSLVVVNAAIFVLFTLSFLAPVRRREWHSFGVFTAFAVALFTEMYGFPLTIYALTAILGSRYPALNPFSHASGHLWITFLGGGPWMFAL
;
A
#
# COMPACT_ATOMS: atom_id res chain seq x y z
N MET A 1 -20.39 -15.51 20.67
CA MET A 1 -19.82 -15.61 19.31
C MET A 1 -18.64 -14.67 19.27
N HIS A 2 -17.46 -15.18 19.68
CA HIS A 2 -16.24 -14.39 19.71
C HIS A 2 -15.83 -14.19 18.25
N GLY A 3 -16.00 -12.97 17.74
CA GLY A 3 -15.36 -12.54 16.50
C GLY A 3 -13.87 -12.51 16.78
N GLU A 4 -13.24 -13.66 16.67
CA GLU A 4 -11.80 -13.83 16.84
C GLU A 4 -11.13 -12.85 15.89
N GLY A 5 -10.30 -11.99 16.50
CA GLY A 5 -9.72 -10.83 15.89
C GLY A 5 -9.28 -11.15 14.48
N ILE A 6 -9.80 -10.38 13.53
CA ILE A 6 -9.41 -10.42 12.13
C ILE A 6 -7.88 -10.45 12.15
N ALA A 7 -7.31 -11.61 11.85
CA ALA A 7 -5.87 -11.74 11.69
C ALA A 7 -5.58 -10.97 10.41
N TYR A 8 -5.53 -9.64 10.52
CA TYR A 8 -5.07 -8.76 9.48
C TYR A 8 -3.72 -9.35 9.07
N GLY A 9 -3.65 -9.95 7.88
CA GLY A 9 -2.45 -10.60 7.33
C GLY A 9 -1.35 -9.59 6.97
N TYR A 10 -1.18 -8.61 7.84
CA TYR A 10 -0.42 -7.39 7.74
C TYR A 10 0.40 -7.28 9.04
N GLY A 11 1.61 -6.74 8.98
CA GLY A 11 2.53 -6.70 10.11
C GLY A 11 3.62 -7.78 10.09
N PHE A 12 3.75 -8.54 9.00
CA PHE A 12 4.87 -9.45 8.75
C PHE A 12 6.14 -8.67 8.33
N TRP A 13 6.60 -7.76 9.19
CA TRP A 13 7.74 -6.88 8.94
C TRP A 13 9.05 -7.65 8.68
N SER A 14 9.22 -8.83 9.29
CA SER A 14 10.35 -9.70 8.98
C SER A 14 10.36 -10.12 7.51
N LEU A 15 9.19 -10.44 6.93
CA LEU A 15 9.08 -10.75 5.49
C LEU A 15 9.37 -9.52 4.63
N VAL A 16 8.89 -8.33 5.03
CA VAL A 16 9.20 -7.07 4.33
C VAL A 16 10.71 -6.87 4.25
N VAL A 17 11.40 -6.94 5.39
CA VAL A 17 12.84 -6.68 5.48
C VAL A 17 13.63 -7.72 4.70
N VAL A 18 13.31 -9.00 4.84
CA VAL A 18 14.03 -10.08 4.15
C VAL A 18 13.84 -9.99 2.63
N ASN A 19 12.61 -9.84 2.15
CA ASN A 19 12.35 -9.76 0.70
C ASN A 19 12.96 -8.49 0.09
N ALA A 20 12.80 -7.33 0.76
CA ALA A 20 13.40 -6.10 0.31
C ALA A 20 14.94 -6.19 0.29
N ALA A 21 15.55 -6.75 1.33
CA ALA A 21 17.00 -6.92 1.40
C ALA A 21 17.53 -7.83 0.28
N ILE A 22 16.86 -8.97 0.01
CA ILE A 22 17.23 -9.86 -1.09
C ILE A 22 17.18 -9.11 -2.43
N PHE A 23 16.10 -8.38 -2.68
CA PHE A 23 15.93 -7.63 -3.94
C PHE A 23 16.97 -6.52 -4.09
N VAL A 24 17.19 -5.73 -3.04
CA VAL A 24 18.14 -4.62 -3.03
C VAL A 24 19.57 -5.12 -3.18
N LEU A 25 19.97 -6.16 -2.45
CA LEU A 25 21.30 -6.76 -2.55
C LEU A 25 21.53 -7.41 -3.92
N PHE A 26 20.53 -8.11 -4.45
CA PHE A 26 20.56 -8.65 -5.79
C PHE A 26 20.80 -7.54 -6.81
N THR A 27 19.97 -6.48 -6.79
CA THR A 27 20.15 -5.36 -7.71
C THR A 27 21.48 -4.64 -7.50
N LEU A 28 21.97 -4.46 -6.26
CA LEU A 28 23.30 -3.89 -6.02
C LEU A 28 24.42 -4.72 -6.66
N SER A 29 24.29 -6.05 -6.64
CA SER A 29 25.28 -6.95 -7.21
C SER A 29 25.37 -6.84 -8.75
N PHE A 30 24.26 -6.54 -9.43
CA PHE A 30 24.23 -6.42 -10.90
C PHE A 30 24.38 -4.97 -11.39
N LEU A 31 23.85 -4.01 -10.62
CA LEU A 31 23.77 -2.59 -10.95
C LEU A 31 24.69 -1.77 -10.03
N ALA A 32 25.89 -2.28 -9.74
CA ALA A 32 26.86 -1.64 -8.86
C ALA A 32 27.10 -0.17 -9.29
N PRO A 33 26.59 0.83 -8.53
CA PRO A 33 26.58 2.22 -9.00
C PRO A 33 27.99 2.82 -8.86
N VAL A 34 28.59 3.26 -9.98
CA VAL A 34 29.97 3.76 -10.04
C VAL A 34 30.04 5.28 -9.89
N ARG A 35 29.01 6.00 -10.36
CA ARG A 35 28.93 7.48 -10.32
C ARG A 35 27.97 7.96 -9.23
N ARG A 36 28.25 9.11 -8.60
CA ARG A 36 27.35 9.75 -7.60
C ARG A 36 25.90 9.96 -8.09
N ARG A 37 25.67 10.14 -9.39
CA ARG A 37 24.33 10.33 -9.96
C ARG A 37 23.53 9.02 -10.06
N GLU A 38 24.20 7.88 -10.17
CA GLU A 38 23.56 6.56 -10.22
C GLU A 38 23.00 6.14 -8.85
N TRP A 39 23.58 6.66 -7.77
CA TRP A 39 23.07 6.48 -6.40
C TRP A 39 21.67 7.05 -6.20
N HIS A 40 21.31 8.14 -6.90
CA HIS A 40 19.97 8.70 -6.79
C HIS A 40 18.94 7.78 -7.45
N SER A 41 19.23 7.27 -8.66
CA SER A 41 18.37 6.33 -9.35
C SER A 41 18.22 5.01 -8.57
N PHE A 42 19.33 4.53 -7.99
CA PHE A 42 19.32 3.35 -7.13
C PHE A 42 18.48 3.55 -5.85
N GLY A 43 18.54 4.75 -5.26
CA GLY A 43 17.72 5.13 -4.12
C GLY A 43 16.22 5.11 -4.44
N VAL A 44 15.82 5.65 -5.59
CA VAL A 44 14.41 5.62 -6.04
C VAL A 44 13.93 4.18 -6.25
N PHE A 45 14.74 3.34 -6.88
CA PHE A 45 14.44 1.91 -7.03
C PHE A 45 14.27 1.21 -5.68
N THR A 46 15.20 1.45 -4.75
CA THR A 46 15.16 0.86 -3.40
C THR A 46 13.91 1.30 -2.64
N ALA A 47 13.58 2.59 -2.68
CA ALA A 47 12.36 3.11 -2.05
C ALA A 47 11.09 2.48 -2.63
N PHE A 48 11.03 2.30 -3.95
CA PHE A 48 9.93 1.61 -4.61
C PHE A 48 9.80 0.14 -4.18
N ALA A 49 10.91 -0.61 -4.16
CA ALA A 49 10.91 -2.01 -3.74
C ALA A 49 10.43 -2.17 -2.28
N VAL A 50 10.93 -1.32 -1.38
CA VAL A 50 10.51 -1.30 0.03
C VAL A 50 9.01 -0.97 0.15
N ALA A 51 8.51 0.01 -0.61
CA ALA A 51 7.09 0.37 -0.59
C ALA A 51 6.19 -0.79 -1.04
N LEU A 52 6.57 -1.52 -2.10
CA LEU A 52 5.82 -2.67 -2.62
C LEU A 52 5.71 -3.80 -1.58
N PHE A 53 6.84 -4.19 -0.97
CA PHE A 53 6.83 -5.24 0.05
C PHE A 53 6.12 -4.80 1.33
N THR A 54 6.25 -3.53 1.70
CA THR A 54 5.52 -2.97 2.84
C THR A 54 4.02 -2.97 2.59
N GLU A 55 3.57 -2.72 1.37
CA GLU A 55 2.14 -2.80 1.03
C GLU A 55 1.61 -4.24 1.08
N MET A 56 2.40 -5.22 0.63
CA MET A 56 1.98 -6.63 0.64
C MET A 56 1.95 -7.26 2.05
N TYR A 57 2.94 -6.94 2.90
CA TYR A 57 3.16 -7.67 4.15
C TYR A 57 3.11 -6.78 5.41
N GLY A 58 3.22 -5.46 5.26
CA GLY A 58 3.38 -4.50 6.34
C GLY A 58 2.10 -3.74 6.63
N PHE A 59 1.90 -2.63 5.93
CA PHE A 59 0.73 -1.75 6.09
C PHE A 59 0.27 -1.21 4.74
N PRO A 60 -1.04 -0.99 4.54
CA PRO A 60 -1.61 -0.58 3.26
C PRO A 60 -1.31 0.89 2.93
N LEU A 61 -0.08 1.12 2.47
CA LEU A 61 0.48 2.42 2.08
C LEU A 61 -0.39 3.15 1.06
N THR A 62 -0.76 2.50 -0.04
CA THR A 62 -1.55 3.11 -1.12
C THR A 62 -2.90 3.64 -0.62
N ILE A 63 -3.59 2.91 0.25
CA ILE A 63 -4.87 3.36 0.80
C ILE A 63 -4.70 4.63 1.64
N TYR A 64 -3.64 4.72 2.45
CA TYR A 64 -3.35 5.93 3.20
C TYR A 64 -2.95 7.10 2.29
N ALA A 65 -2.15 6.86 1.25
CA ALA A 65 -1.79 7.89 0.27
C ALA A 65 -3.03 8.42 -0.48
N LEU A 66 -3.89 7.51 -0.96
CA LEU A 66 -5.15 7.86 -1.61
C LEU A 66 -6.07 8.63 -0.66
N THR A 67 -6.16 8.23 0.60
CA THR A 67 -6.97 8.93 1.60
C THR A 67 -6.42 10.31 1.93
N ALA A 68 -5.10 10.47 1.99
CA ALA A 68 -4.48 11.78 2.20
C ALA A 68 -4.79 12.76 1.05
N ILE A 69 -4.87 12.27 -0.19
CA ILE A 69 -5.09 13.10 -1.39
C ILE A 69 -6.59 13.31 -1.67
N LEU A 70 -7.40 12.25 -1.60
CA LEU A 70 -8.82 12.23 -1.99
C LEU A 70 -9.79 12.29 -0.80
N GLY A 71 -9.36 11.97 0.42
CA GLY A 71 -10.24 11.89 1.59
C GLY A 71 -10.88 13.22 1.97
N SER A 72 -10.23 14.35 1.65
CA SER A 72 -10.79 15.69 1.84
C SER A 72 -11.86 16.08 0.80
N ARG A 73 -11.84 15.46 -0.39
CA ARG A 73 -12.76 15.74 -1.51
C ARG A 73 -13.96 14.77 -1.53
N TYR A 74 -13.77 13.55 -1.05
CA TYR A 74 -14.77 12.48 -1.09
C TYR A 74 -14.84 11.73 0.25
N PRO A 75 -15.69 12.17 1.20
CA PRO A 75 -15.83 11.56 2.52
C PRO A 75 -16.28 10.08 2.47
N ALA A 76 -16.87 9.65 1.35
CA ALA A 76 -17.29 8.27 1.12
C ALA A 76 -16.13 7.30 0.82
N LEU A 77 -14.92 7.81 0.54
CA LEU A 77 -13.71 7.00 0.35
C LEU A 77 -12.96 6.75 1.66
N ASN A 78 -13.56 7.03 2.81
CA ASN A 78 -12.95 6.85 4.12
C ASN A 78 -12.71 5.35 4.41
N PRO A 79 -11.48 4.82 4.31
CA PRO A 79 -11.20 3.38 4.29
C PRO A 79 -11.51 2.67 5.61
N PHE A 80 -11.75 3.45 6.67
CA PHE A 80 -12.09 2.97 8.00
C PHE A 80 -13.58 2.66 8.15
N SER A 81 -14.41 2.92 7.13
CA SER A 81 -15.83 2.52 7.12
C SER A 81 -16.01 1.16 6.47
N HIS A 82 -16.81 0.27 7.07
CA HIS A 82 -17.09 -1.07 6.53
C HIS A 82 -17.75 -1.06 5.14
N ALA A 83 -18.28 0.09 4.69
CA ALA A 83 -18.88 0.26 3.37
C ALA A 83 -17.86 0.49 2.24
N SER A 84 -16.58 0.70 2.57
CA SER A 84 -15.53 1.06 1.61
C SER A 84 -15.03 -0.09 0.75
N GLY A 85 -15.56 -1.31 0.92
CA GLY A 85 -15.31 -2.44 0.01
C GLY A 85 -15.89 -2.24 -1.39
N HIS A 86 -16.80 -1.28 -1.59
CA HIS A 86 -17.45 -0.97 -2.86
C HIS A 86 -16.93 0.33 -3.51
N LEU A 87 -15.60 0.51 -3.58
CA LEU A 87 -14.97 1.70 -4.19
C LEU A 87 -15.54 2.03 -5.58
N TRP A 88 -15.82 1.01 -6.40
CA TRP A 88 -16.43 1.18 -7.72
C TRP A 88 -17.83 1.77 -7.66
N ILE A 89 -18.68 1.36 -6.71
CA ILE A 89 -20.06 1.86 -6.59
C ILE A 89 -20.07 3.33 -6.14
N THR A 90 -19.15 3.69 -5.24
CA THR A 90 -19.02 5.05 -4.73
C THR A 90 -18.48 5.99 -5.81
N PHE A 91 -17.58 5.52 -6.65
CA PHE A 91 -17.01 6.30 -7.76
C PHE A 91 -17.98 6.44 -8.95
N LEU A 92 -18.81 5.42 -9.23
CA LEU A 92 -19.82 5.46 -10.30
C LEU A 92 -21.15 6.13 -9.90
N GLY A 93 -21.22 6.78 -8.73
CA GLY A 93 -22.39 7.54 -8.31
C GLY A 93 -23.54 6.70 -7.73
N GLY A 94 -23.24 5.50 -7.22
CA GLY A 94 -24.18 4.71 -6.41
C GLY A 94 -24.45 5.42 -5.09
N GLY A 95 -25.38 6.36 -5.11
CA GLY A 95 -25.85 7.05 -3.92
C GLY A 95 -26.67 6.13 -3.00
N PRO A 96 -27.09 6.63 -1.83
CA PRO A 96 -27.87 5.88 -0.82
C PRO A 96 -29.17 5.24 -1.33
N TRP A 97 -29.61 5.56 -2.55
CA TRP A 97 -30.77 4.99 -3.22
C TRP A 97 -30.54 3.59 -3.80
N MET A 98 -29.29 3.15 -4.02
CA MET A 98 -28.99 1.77 -4.47
C MET A 98 -28.94 0.74 -3.33
N PHE A 99 -28.82 1.20 -2.08
CA PHE A 99 -28.77 0.35 -0.88
C PHE A 99 -30.12 0.31 -0.12
N ALA A 100 -31.15 0.96 -0.66
CA ALA A 100 -32.48 1.11 -0.06
C ALA A 100 -33.57 0.27 -0.78
N LEU A 101 -33.19 -0.59 -1.72
CA LEU A 101 -34.01 -1.64 -2.34
C LEU A 101 -33.46 -3.00 -1.90
#